data_AF-A0A1X4I2L1-F1
#
_entry.id   AF-A0A1X4I2L1-F1
#
_cell.length_a   1.000
_cell.length_b   1.000
_cell.length_c   1.000
_cell.angle_alpha   90.00
_cell.angle_beta   90.00
_cell.angle_gamma   90.00
#
_symmetry.space_group_name_H-M   'P 1'
#
loop_
_entity.id
_entity.type
_entity.pdbx_description
1 polymer ?
#
loop_
_entity_poly.entity_id
_entity_poly.type
_entity_poly.pdbx_seq_one_letter_code
_entity_poly.pdbx_strand_id
1 'polypeptide(L)'
;MTTYDGFTYDETTSAALLDAGAVLPPGTTAREDADVLTVRTYTHTALDERKVVRLVPGTLGEAEDLALDFLGLARDPETREVGQVRRETLGFPAWALVNDPANGHHALALVKDVERLARQAKSRPGNAKEGFEALGERLGRAVPHFLPTFYEQAARVFLQHENTTYAAAFFGKAREAERVHALTVDEERQRAVFLEFAFAGALTVKALKEHVKALAARLTPAEAWAQFRQLTVERCAAGMPPYASLPQDARALIKAAGLDRVTEECALVEDLLASPAAVRAPASFWNTYRATLVVLSGQRPAVRGRLLEIMPAGLGRSTEDDEFWLALLTETGADRLLTGEDGAADAVDPADWLTRWALYRKHGGTVSDRSPATLALVERMTERLRDQGRPVDLFTGRWHAGADLDLLDLCMARDVPLAPPGAGTDVHLDLGRWLKDTRPGRRDLTAVAADRHGRRMLYDAVGKHSGRGALEGVAGHPVLADVLREWLDDAAGELDGAAGLA
;
A
#
# COMPACT_ATOMS: atom_id res chain seq x y z
N MET A 1 2.76 -37.57 -18.79
CA MET A 1 4.02 -36.92 -18.35
C MET A 1 4.91 -36.83 -19.57
N THR A 2 4.86 -35.70 -20.27
CA THR A 2 5.63 -35.49 -21.50
C THR A 2 6.78 -34.56 -21.15
N THR A 3 7.99 -35.11 -21.05
CA THR A 3 9.21 -34.38 -20.70
C THR A 3 9.66 -33.53 -21.89
N TYR A 4 9.55 -32.21 -21.77
CA TYR A 4 10.25 -31.25 -22.62
C TYR A 4 11.28 -30.51 -21.73
N ASP A 5 12.56 -30.64 -22.07
CA ASP A 5 13.73 -29.92 -21.53
C ASP A 5 14.13 -29.99 -20.04
N GLY A 6 13.58 -30.90 -19.24
CA GLY A 6 14.24 -31.33 -17.99
C GLY A 6 14.31 -30.31 -16.85
N PHE A 7 13.65 -29.16 -16.96
CA PHE A 7 13.49 -28.20 -15.87
C PHE A 7 12.11 -28.36 -15.22
N THR A 8 12.08 -28.90 -14.00
CA THR A 8 10.90 -28.83 -13.13
C THR A 8 11.00 -27.58 -12.27
N TYR A 9 10.16 -26.58 -12.56
CA TYR A 9 9.96 -25.44 -11.67
C TYR A 9 9.03 -25.85 -10.53
N ASP A 10 9.27 -25.34 -9.32
CA ASP A 10 8.24 -25.39 -8.28
C ASP A 10 7.08 -24.44 -8.64
N GLU A 11 5.97 -24.57 -7.93
CA GLU A 11 4.73 -23.86 -8.26
C GLU A 11 4.84 -22.36 -8.05
N THR A 12 5.63 -21.93 -7.05
CA THR A 12 5.93 -20.52 -6.77
C THR A 12 6.77 -19.88 -7.88
N THR A 13 7.78 -20.60 -8.36
CA THR A 13 8.65 -20.16 -9.45
C THR A 13 7.90 -20.12 -10.76
N SER A 14 7.06 -21.13 -11.04
CA SER A 14 6.18 -21.16 -12.21
C SER A 14 5.23 -19.95 -12.21
N ALA A 15 4.66 -19.60 -11.05
CA ALA A 15 3.82 -18.42 -10.88
C ALA A 15 4.56 -17.14 -11.25
N ALA A 16 5.75 -16.94 -10.65
CA ALA A 16 6.55 -15.74 -10.89
C ALA A 16 6.99 -15.62 -12.37
N LEU A 17 7.29 -16.74 -13.03
CA LEU A 17 7.65 -16.77 -14.45
C LEU A 17 6.46 -16.41 -15.35
N LEU A 18 5.27 -16.98 -15.09
CA LEU A 18 4.05 -16.63 -15.82
C LEU A 18 3.65 -15.16 -15.60
N ASP A 19 3.77 -14.67 -14.36
CA ASP A 19 3.54 -13.27 -14.02
C ASP A 19 4.50 -12.33 -14.78
N ALA A 20 5.73 -12.78 -15.04
CA ALA A 20 6.73 -12.06 -15.83
C ALA A 20 6.56 -12.21 -17.36
N GLY A 21 5.57 -12.98 -17.83
CA GLY A 21 5.28 -13.17 -19.25
C GLY A 21 6.10 -14.28 -19.93
N ALA A 22 6.66 -15.22 -19.18
CA ALA A 22 7.37 -16.36 -19.74
C ALA A 22 6.42 -17.33 -20.47
N VAL A 23 6.92 -17.98 -21.52
CA VAL A 23 6.28 -19.17 -22.11
C VAL A 23 6.91 -20.39 -21.47
N LEU A 24 6.12 -21.13 -20.69
CA LEU A 24 6.55 -22.37 -20.05
C LEU A 24 6.31 -23.57 -20.98
N PRO A 25 7.03 -24.69 -20.81
CA PRO A 25 6.71 -25.93 -21.50
C PRO A 25 5.27 -26.39 -21.23
N PRO A 26 4.59 -27.08 -22.18
CA PRO A 26 3.27 -27.64 -21.95
C PRO A 26 3.24 -28.58 -20.72
N GLY A 27 2.22 -28.42 -19.87
CA GLY A 27 2.03 -29.26 -18.67
C GLY A 27 2.98 -28.96 -17.51
N THR A 28 3.64 -27.79 -17.50
CA THR A 28 4.47 -27.33 -16.37
C THR A 28 3.63 -27.03 -15.13
N THR A 29 2.41 -26.53 -15.28
CA THR A 29 1.52 -26.20 -14.17
C THR A 29 0.06 -26.54 -14.47
N ALA A 30 -0.71 -26.81 -13.40
CA ALA A 30 -2.15 -27.02 -13.44
C ALA A 30 -2.95 -25.83 -12.86
N ARG A 31 -2.28 -24.68 -12.67
CA ARG A 31 -2.93 -23.48 -12.15
C ARG A 31 -4.06 -23.00 -13.04
N GLU A 32 -5.13 -22.50 -12.43
CA GLU A 32 -6.31 -21.97 -13.12
C GLU A 32 -6.03 -20.69 -13.92
N ASP A 33 -4.98 -19.95 -13.54
CA ASP A 33 -4.51 -18.72 -14.22
C ASP A 33 -3.45 -18.98 -15.31
N ALA A 34 -3.17 -20.25 -15.64
CA ALA A 34 -2.37 -20.64 -16.79
C ALA A 34 -3.28 -21.03 -17.98
N ASP A 35 -2.87 -20.69 -19.19
CA ASP A 35 -3.52 -21.08 -20.45
C ASP A 35 -2.51 -21.78 -21.36
N VAL A 36 -2.99 -22.64 -22.25
CA VAL A 36 -2.16 -23.29 -23.26
C VAL A 36 -1.82 -22.28 -24.35
N LEU A 37 -0.57 -22.26 -24.82
CA LEU A 37 -0.17 -21.45 -25.97
C LEU A 37 -0.32 -22.28 -27.25
N THR A 38 -1.12 -21.78 -28.19
CA THR A 38 -1.41 -22.46 -29.45
C THR A 38 -0.74 -21.76 -30.63
N VAL A 39 -0.29 -22.56 -31.61
CA VAL A 39 0.09 -22.07 -32.93
C VAL A 39 -1.14 -22.09 -33.82
N ARG A 40 -1.46 -20.95 -34.42
CA ARG A 40 -2.53 -20.80 -35.40
C ARG A 40 -1.94 -20.30 -36.72
N THR A 41 -2.27 -20.99 -37.81
CA THR A 41 -1.70 -20.73 -39.13
C THR A 41 -2.79 -20.32 -40.10
N TYR A 42 -2.52 -19.29 -40.91
CA TYR A 42 -3.49 -18.70 -41.82
C TYR A 42 -2.89 -18.49 -43.20
N THR A 43 -3.76 -18.54 -44.22
CA THR A 43 -3.43 -18.30 -45.62
C THR A 43 -4.33 -17.21 -46.20
N HIS A 44 -3.85 -16.48 -47.19
CA HIS A 44 -4.63 -15.45 -47.87
C HIS A 44 -4.19 -15.37 -49.32
N THR A 45 -5.13 -15.17 -50.25
CA THR A 45 -4.86 -15.13 -51.70
C THR A 45 -3.85 -14.06 -52.09
N ALA A 46 -3.86 -12.90 -51.42
CA ALA A 46 -2.88 -11.83 -51.62
C ALA A 46 -1.47 -12.12 -51.06
N LEU A 47 -1.24 -13.26 -50.38
CA LEU A 47 0.07 -13.63 -49.81
C LEU A 47 0.78 -14.75 -50.59
N ASP A 48 0.18 -15.24 -51.68
CA ASP A 48 0.63 -16.40 -52.45
C ASP A 48 0.82 -17.63 -51.53
N GLU A 49 1.97 -18.31 -51.59
CA GLU A 49 2.28 -19.49 -50.76
C GLU A 49 2.69 -19.15 -49.31
N ARG A 50 2.78 -17.86 -48.95
CA ARG A 50 3.23 -17.46 -47.61
C ARG A 50 2.14 -17.65 -46.58
N LYS A 51 2.48 -18.31 -45.47
CA LYS A 51 1.60 -18.53 -44.32
C LYS A 51 1.85 -17.48 -43.24
N VAL A 52 0.78 -17.00 -42.61
CA VAL A 52 0.85 -16.18 -41.39
C VAL A 52 0.72 -17.10 -40.19
N VAL A 53 1.70 -17.09 -39.30
CA VAL A 53 1.70 -17.91 -38.09
C VAL A 53 1.60 -17.00 -36.87
N ARG A 54 0.68 -17.30 -35.95
CA ARG A 54 0.48 -16.53 -34.72
C ARG A 54 0.47 -17.47 -33.52
N LEU A 55 1.07 -16.99 -32.43
CA LEU A 55 1.02 -17.62 -31.13
C LEU A 55 -0.11 -16.98 -30.33
N VAL A 56 -1.09 -17.79 -29.92
CA VAL A 56 -2.33 -17.31 -29.33
C VAL A 56 -2.66 -18.18 -28.12
N PRO A 57 -2.95 -17.59 -26.95
CA PRO A 57 -3.51 -18.34 -25.82
C PRO A 57 -4.75 -19.13 -26.26
N GLY A 58 -4.90 -20.35 -25.78
CA GLY A 58 -5.94 -21.29 -26.21
C GLY A 58 -7.33 -20.70 -26.04
N THR A 59 -7.56 -20.01 -24.93
CA THR A 59 -8.83 -19.33 -24.64
C THR A 59 -9.14 -18.15 -25.58
N LEU A 60 -8.12 -17.53 -26.20
CA LEU A 60 -8.27 -16.45 -27.19
C LEU A 60 -8.34 -16.97 -28.63
N GLY A 61 -8.10 -18.27 -28.82
CA GLY A 61 -7.90 -18.89 -30.12
C GLY A 61 -9.05 -18.71 -31.12
N GLU A 62 -10.27 -19.00 -30.69
CA GLU A 62 -11.46 -18.87 -31.56
C GLU A 62 -11.72 -17.42 -31.94
N ALA A 63 -11.48 -16.49 -31.02
CA ALA A 63 -11.61 -15.06 -31.26
C ALA A 63 -10.64 -14.60 -32.37
N GLU A 64 -9.39 -15.07 -32.29
CA GLU A 64 -8.37 -14.76 -33.29
C GLU A 64 -8.75 -15.32 -34.67
N ASP A 65 -9.24 -16.56 -34.71
CA ASP A 65 -9.68 -17.19 -35.96
C ASP A 65 -10.80 -16.39 -36.62
N LEU A 66 -11.82 -15.99 -35.86
CA LEU A 66 -12.92 -15.16 -36.35
C LEU A 66 -12.45 -13.78 -36.84
N ALA A 67 -11.49 -13.17 -36.13
CA ALA A 67 -10.94 -11.88 -36.52
C ALA A 67 -10.16 -11.94 -37.84
N LEU A 68 -9.36 -13.00 -38.04
CA LEU A 68 -8.58 -13.19 -39.25
C LEU A 68 -9.42 -13.66 -40.43
N ASP A 69 -10.45 -14.48 -40.20
CA ASP A 69 -11.44 -14.83 -41.22
C ASP A 69 -12.17 -13.59 -41.76
N PHE A 70 -12.55 -12.65 -40.88
CA PHE A 70 -13.13 -11.38 -41.30
C PHE A 70 -12.20 -10.52 -42.17
N LEU A 71 -10.88 -10.64 -41.98
CA LEU A 71 -9.87 -10.01 -42.83
C LEU A 71 -9.59 -10.80 -44.13
N GLY A 72 -10.31 -11.91 -44.35
CA GLY A 72 -10.20 -12.78 -45.52
C GLY A 72 -9.14 -13.88 -45.40
N LEU A 73 -8.54 -14.08 -44.22
CA LEU A 73 -7.53 -15.11 -44.02
C LEU A 73 -8.20 -16.45 -43.66
N ALA A 74 -7.88 -17.50 -44.43
CA ALA A 74 -8.36 -18.85 -44.17
C ALA A 74 -7.44 -19.58 -43.18
N ARG A 75 -8.03 -20.08 -42.09
CA ARG A 75 -7.34 -20.84 -41.03
C ARG A 75 -6.99 -22.26 -41.48
N ASP A 76 -5.75 -22.69 -41.24
CA ASP A 76 -5.30 -24.07 -41.32
C ASP A 76 -5.90 -24.87 -40.14
N PRO A 77 -6.54 -26.04 -40.36
CA PRO A 77 -7.22 -26.78 -39.30
C PRO A 77 -6.30 -27.33 -38.21
N GLU A 78 -4.99 -27.42 -38.46
CA GLU A 78 -4.04 -27.93 -37.49
C GLU A 78 -3.75 -26.90 -36.38
N THR A 79 -4.12 -27.23 -35.13
CA THR A 79 -3.69 -26.48 -33.94
C THR A 79 -2.63 -27.28 -33.20
N ARG A 80 -1.46 -26.67 -32.95
CA ARG A 80 -0.40 -27.27 -32.14
C ARG A 80 -0.24 -26.50 -30.83
N GLU A 81 -0.15 -27.22 -29.73
CA GLU A 81 0.22 -26.66 -28.43
C GLU A 81 1.74 -26.54 -28.34
N VAL A 82 2.24 -25.36 -27.98
CA VAL A 82 3.68 -25.05 -27.97
C VAL A 82 4.17 -24.53 -26.63
N GLY A 83 3.29 -24.31 -25.67
CA GLY A 83 3.67 -23.89 -24.33
C GLY A 83 2.47 -23.69 -23.40
N GLN A 84 2.77 -23.14 -22.24
CA GLN A 84 1.81 -22.55 -21.31
C GLN A 84 2.19 -21.08 -21.09
N VAL A 85 1.19 -20.22 -21.04
CA VAL A 85 1.30 -18.78 -20.79
C VAL A 85 0.33 -18.38 -19.71
N ARG A 86 0.43 -17.14 -19.20
CA ARG A 86 -0.58 -16.61 -18.30
C ARG A 86 -1.90 -16.48 -19.05
N ARG A 87 -3.00 -16.89 -18.42
CA ARG A 87 -4.35 -16.69 -18.94
C ARG A 87 -4.67 -15.20 -18.98
N GLU A 88 -5.01 -14.69 -20.16
CA GLU A 88 -5.44 -13.30 -20.34
C GLU A 88 -6.97 -13.21 -20.37
N THR A 89 -7.52 -12.18 -19.71
CA THR A 89 -8.95 -11.88 -19.81
C THR A 89 -9.27 -11.38 -21.22
N LEU A 90 -10.23 -12.03 -21.88
CA LEU A 90 -10.76 -11.59 -23.18
C LEU A 90 -11.11 -10.09 -23.16
N GLY A 91 -10.33 -9.30 -23.89
CA GLY A 91 -10.56 -7.87 -24.15
C GLY A 91 -11.40 -7.64 -25.41
N PHE A 92 -11.72 -6.38 -25.71
CA PHE A 92 -12.36 -6.01 -26.97
C PHE A 92 -11.32 -5.96 -28.11
N PRO A 93 -11.59 -6.52 -29.31
CA PRO A 93 -12.85 -7.11 -29.78
C PRO A 93 -13.00 -8.61 -29.52
N ALA A 94 -11.96 -9.31 -29.05
CA ALA A 94 -11.93 -10.76 -28.92
C ALA A 94 -13.11 -11.32 -28.10
N TRP A 95 -13.48 -10.65 -27.01
CA TRP A 95 -14.66 -11.00 -26.21
C TRP A 95 -15.94 -11.02 -27.02
N ALA A 96 -16.15 -10.03 -27.90
CA ALA A 96 -17.35 -9.93 -28.73
C ALA A 96 -17.44 -11.08 -29.74
N LEU A 97 -16.29 -11.47 -30.31
CA LEU A 97 -16.23 -12.56 -31.27
C LEU A 97 -16.55 -13.92 -30.65
N VAL A 98 -16.13 -14.15 -29.42
CA VAL A 98 -16.40 -15.40 -28.70
C VAL A 98 -17.83 -15.44 -28.15
N ASN A 99 -18.29 -14.35 -27.55
CA ASN A 99 -19.56 -14.34 -26.80
C ASN A 99 -20.78 -13.98 -27.66
N ASP A 100 -20.57 -13.28 -28.79
CA ASP A 100 -21.64 -12.97 -29.74
C ASP A 100 -21.10 -12.87 -31.19
N PRO A 101 -20.72 -14.03 -31.78
CA PRO A 101 -20.17 -14.07 -33.14
C PRO A 101 -21.10 -13.44 -34.19
N ALA A 102 -22.42 -13.56 -34.01
CA ALA A 102 -23.42 -13.01 -34.95
C ALA A 102 -23.30 -11.49 -35.09
N ASN A 103 -23.00 -10.79 -34.00
CA ASN A 103 -22.80 -9.35 -33.99
C ASN A 103 -21.32 -8.93 -34.00
N GLY A 104 -20.38 -9.88 -34.09
CA GLY A 104 -18.94 -9.63 -34.03
C GLY A 104 -18.41 -8.64 -35.09
N HIS A 105 -19.09 -8.55 -36.24
CA HIS A 105 -18.78 -7.57 -37.28
C HIS A 105 -18.85 -6.11 -36.79
N HIS A 106 -19.74 -5.80 -35.82
CA HIS A 106 -19.79 -4.48 -35.19
C HIS A 106 -18.52 -4.17 -34.40
N ALA A 107 -17.93 -5.18 -33.74
CA ALA A 107 -16.69 -5.00 -32.99
C ALA A 107 -15.48 -4.85 -33.94
N LEU A 108 -15.41 -5.68 -34.98
CA LEU A 108 -14.35 -5.65 -35.98
C LEU A 108 -14.32 -4.34 -36.77
N ALA A 109 -15.49 -3.75 -37.06
CA ALA A 109 -15.60 -2.45 -37.72
C ALA A 109 -14.92 -1.30 -36.93
N LEU A 110 -14.74 -1.43 -35.61
CA LEU A 110 -14.13 -0.41 -34.76
C LEU A 110 -12.61 -0.55 -34.60
N VAL A 111 -12.00 -1.67 -34.99
CA VAL A 111 -10.58 -1.97 -34.71
C VAL A 111 -9.65 -0.87 -35.22
N LYS A 112 -9.83 -0.44 -36.48
CA LYS A 112 -8.99 0.63 -37.08
C LYS A 112 -9.13 1.97 -36.35
N ASP A 113 -10.33 2.31 -35.90
CA ASP A 113 -10.59 3.54 -35.15
C ASP A 113 -9.95 3.45 -33.76
N VAL A 114 -10.08 2.31 -33.08
CA VAL A 114 -9.45 2.04 -31.77
C VAL A 114 -7.93 2.14 -31.85
N GLU A 115 -7.28 1.51 -32.83
CA GLU A 115 -5.83 1.59 -33.04
C GLU A 115 -5.34 3.01 -33.34
N ARG A 116 -6.15 3.80 -34.09
CA ARG A 116 -5.85 5.21 -34.33
C ARG A 116 -5.90 6.00 -33.03
N LEU A 117 -6.94 5.83 -32.23
CA LEU A 117 -7.09 6.54 -30.94
C LEU A 117 -6.02 6.11 -29.93
N ALA A 118 -5.66 4.83 -29.90
CA ALA A 118 -4.58 4.32 -29.06
C ALA A 118 -3.24 5.01 -29.37
N ARG A 119 -2.88 5.17 -30.64
CA ARG A 119 -1.68 5.94 -31.03
C ARG A 119 -1.76 7.42 -30.64
N GLN A 120 -2.97 7.99 -30.58
CA GLN A 120 -3.17 9.38 -30.15
C GLN A 120 -3.15 9.55 -28.64
N ALA A 121 -3.45 8.50 -27.86
CA ALA A 121 -3.61 8.59 -26.40
C ALA A 121 -2.36 9.14 -25.69
N LYS A 122 -1.14 8.87 -26.20
CA LYS A 122 0.11 9.45 -25.67
C LYS A 122 0.26 10.96 -25.93
N SER A 123 -0.04 11.41 -27.14
CA SER A 123 0.30 12.79 -27.60
C SER A 123 -0.86 13.76 -27.51
N ARG A 124 -2.10 13.26 -27.61
CA ARG A 124 -3.35 14.01 -27.59
C ARG A 124 -4.40 13.24 -26.77
N PRO A 125 -4.16 13.06 -25.46
CA PRO A 125 -5.03 12.23 -24.62
C PRO A 125 -6.48 12.73 -24.59
N GLY A 126 -6.72 14.05 -24.62
CA GLY A 126 -8.07 14.62 -24.68
C GLY A 126 -8.83 14.22 -25.94
N ASN A 127 -8.21 14.37 -27.12
CA ASN A 127 -8.82 13.97 -28.38
C ASN A 127 -9.05 12.46 -28.45
N ALA A 128 -8.12 11.66 -27.92
CA ALA A 128 -8.28 10.21 -27.84
C ALA A 128 -9.49 9.85 -26.95
N LYS A 129 -9.64 10.52 -25.80
CA LYS A 129 -10.76 10.35 -24.89
C LYS A 129 -12.09 10.66 -25.58
N GLU A 130 -12.22 11.84 -26.19
CA GLU A 130 -13.43 12.23 -26.92
C GLU A 130 -13.75 11.24 -28.05
N GLY A 131 -12.73 10.78 -28.77
CA GLY A 131 -12.89 9.77 -29.81
C GLY A 131 -13.41 8.43 -29.26
N PHE A 132 -12.86 7.94 -28.15
CA PHE A 132 -13.35 6.71 -27.50
C PHE A 132 -14.78 6.88 -26.97
N GLU A 133 -15.14 8.05 -26.44
CA GLU A 133 -16.51 8.37 -26.02
C GLU A 133 -17.48 8.31 -27.23
N ALA A 134 -17.13 8.95 -28.35
CA ALA A 134 -17.93 8.93 -29.56
C ALA A 134 -18.05 7.51 -30.17
N LEU A 135 -16.98 6.72 -30.14
CA LEU A 135 -17.03 5.31 -30.54
C LEU A 135 -18.00 4.50 -29.67
N GLY A 136 -17.92 4.67 -28.35
CA GLY A 136 -18.81 4.02 -27.40
C GLY A 136 -20.27 4.40 -27.63
N GLU A 137 -20.59 5.67 -27.86
CA GLU A 137 -21.96 6.09 -28.18
C GLU A 137 -22.51 5.42 -29.45
N ARG A 138 -21.69 5.29 -30.50
CA ARG A 138 -22.09 4.58 -31.73
C ARG A 138 -22.33 3.09 -31.45
N LEU A 139 -21.41 2.45 -30.73
CA LEU A 139 -21.49 1.03 -30.39
C LEU A 139 -22.73 0.74 -29.54
N GLY A 140 -23.03 1.60 -28.56
CA GLY A 140 -24.16 1.45 -27.64
C GLY A 140 -25.54 1.51 -28.29
N ARG A 141 -25.67 2.13 -29.46
CA ARG A 141 -26.92 2.16 -30.23
C ARG A 141 -27.22 0.84 -30.95
N ALA A 142 -26.19 0.05 -31.24
CA ALA A 142 -26.32 -1.20 -31.99
C ALA A 142 -26.21 -2.42 -31.06
N VAL A 143 -25.14 -2.48 -30.26
CA VAL A 143 -24.74 -3.65 -29.46
C VAL A 143 -24.27 -3.21 -28.07
N PRO A 144 -25.20 -2.78 -27.20
CA PRO A 144 -24.86 -2.20 -25.89
C PRO A 144 -24.10 -3.17 -24.98
N HIS A 145 -24.27 -4.48 -25.14
CA HIS A 145 -23.53 -5.51 -24.39
C HIS A 145 -22.03 -5.56 -24.71
N PHE A 146 -21.56 -4.90 -25.78
CA PHE A 146 -20.12 -4.76 -26.06
C PHE A 146 -19.47 -3.58 -25.34
N LEU A 147 -20.27 -2.64 -24.81
CA LEU A 147 -19.77 -1.44 -24.17
C LEU A 147 -18.85 -1.70 -22.97
N PRO A 148 -19.12 -2.66 -22.07
CA PRO A 148 -18.24 -2.87 -20.91
C PRO A 148 -16.83 -3.25 -21.35
N THR A 149 -16.70 -4.23 -22.24
CA THR A 149 -15.39 -4.71 -22.71
C THR A 149 -14.69 -3.69 -23.61
N PHE A 150 -15.44 -2.92 -24.40
CA PHE A 150 -14.92 -1.79 -25.18
C PHE A 150 -14.33 -0.69 -24.28
N TYR A 151 -15.06 -0.26 -23.27
CA TYR A 151 -14.59 0.80 -22.37
C TYR A 151 -13.44 0.32 -21.46
N GLU A 152 -13.43 -0.94 -21.03
CA GLU A 152 -12.26 -1.54 -20.38
C GLU A 152 -11.02 -1.49 -21.29
N GLN A 153 -11.18 -1.80 -22.59
CA GLN A 153 -10.07 -1.72 -23.53
C GLN A 153 -9.59 -0.27 -23.75
N ALA A 154 -10.50 0.69 -23.84
CA ALA A 154 -10.15 2.11 -23.87
C ALA A 154 -9.38 2.52 -22.60
N ALA A 155 -9.80 2.02 -21.44
CA ALA A 155 -9.13 2.27 -20.18
C ALA A 155 -7.69 1.68 -20.15
N ARG A 156 -7.50 0.46 -20.65
CA ARG A 156 -6.16 -0.17 -20.81
C ARG A 156 -5.23 0.64 -21.71
N VAL A 157 -5.75 1.20 -22.80
CA VAL A 157 -4.99 2.10 -23.68
C VAL A 157 -4.46 3.32 -22.93
N PHE A 158 -5.25 3.92 -22.03
CA PHE A 158 -4.76 5.04 -21.21
C PHE A 158 -3.76 4.60 -20.14
N LEU A 159 -3.91 3.40 -19.57
CA LEU A 159 -2.95 2.82 -18.63
C LEU A 159 -1.57 2.59 -19.27
N GLN A 160 -1.50 2.17 -20.53
CA GLN A 160 -0.24 2.04 -21.27
C GLN A 160 0.56 3.35 -21.39
N HIS A 161 -0.09 4.49 -21.11
CA HIS A 161 0.52 5.81 -21.10
C HIS A 161 0.44 6.47 -19.73
N GLU A 162 0.29 5.68 -18.66
CA GLU A 162 0.25 6.11 -17.26
C GLU A 162 -0.84 7.14 -16.95
N ASN A 163 -1.86 7.26 -17.81
CA ASN A 163 -2.97 8.17 -17.62
C ASN A 163 -4.07 7.51 -16.80
N THR A 164 -3.80 7.35 -15.50
CA THR A 164 -4.72 6.74 -14.53
C THR A 164 -6.05 7.48 -14.41
N THR A 165 -6.08 8.79 -14.67
CA THR A 165 -7.29 9.61 -14.62
C THR A 165 -8.29 9.20 -15.71
N TYR A 166 -7.86 9.09 -16.96
CA TYR A 166 -8.75 8.67 -18.05
C TYR A 166 -9.03 7.17 -18.02
N ALA A 167 -8.06 6.35 -17.60
CA ALA A 167 -8.31 4.94 -17.34
C ALA A 167 -9.44 4.75 -16.32
N ALA A 168 -9.41 5.46 -15.20
CA ALA A 168 -10.45 5.41 -14.18
C ALA A 168 -11.82 5.90 -14.71
N ALA A 169 -11.83 6.92 -15.56
CA ALA A 169 -13.06 7.42 -16.18
C ALA A 169 -13.69 6.38 -17.11
N PHE A 170 -12.90 5.71 -17.95
CA PHE A 170 -13.40 4.67 -18.85
C PHE A 170 -13.77 3.38 -18.12
N PHE A 171 -13.03 2.98 -17.08
CA PHE A 171 -13.47 1.91 -16.19
C PHE A 171 -14.85 2.22 -15.59
N GLY A 172 -15.06 3.45 -15.12
CA GLY A 172 -16.36 3.90 -14.64
C GLY A 172 -17.46 3.83 -15.70
N LYS A 173 -17.17 4.19 -16.96
CA LYS A 173 -18.11 4.06 -18.09
C LYS A 173 -18.46 2.60 -18.40
N ALA A 174 -17.50 1.67 -18.28
CA ALA A 174 -17.77 0.25 -18.45
C ALA A 174 -18.83 -0.24 -17.45
N ARG A 175 -18.65 0.10 -16.16
CA ARG A 175 -19.60 -0.23 -15.09
C ARG A 175 -20.94 0.50 -15.24
N GLU A 176 -20.91 1.74 -15.72
CA GLU A 176 -22.15 2.49 -16.02
C GLU A 176 -22.95 1.84 -17.15
N ALA A 177 -22.28 1.37 -18.20
CA ALA A 177 -22.94 0.67 -19.30
C ALA A 177 -23.65 -0.60 -18.84
N GLU A 178 -23.02 -1.39 -17.95
CA GLU A 178 -23.65 -2.56 -17.32
C GLU A 178 -24.96 -2.18 -16.60
N ARG A 179 -24.96 -1.08 -15.85
CA ARG A 179 -26.14 -0.60 -15.12
C ARG A 179 -27.23 -0.06 -16.04
N VAL A 180 -26.88 0.87 -16.93
CA VAL A 180 -27.82 1.57 -17.82
C VAL A 180 -28.53 0.60 -18.74
N HIS A 181 -27.83 -0.43 -19.21
CA HIS A 181 -28.37 -1.44 -20.11
C HIS A 181 -28.81 -2.73 -19.41
N ALA A 182 -28.78 -2.78 -18.08
CA ALA A 182 -29.14 -3.96 -17.28
C ALA A 182 -28.49 -5.26 -17.77
N LEU A 183 -27.20 -5.18 -18.10
CA LEU A 183 -26.45 -6.30 -18.69
C LEU A 183 -26.20 -7.40 -17.65
N THR A 184 -26.19 -8.65 -18.09
CA THR A 184 -25.68 -9.75 -17.29
C THR A 184 -24.19 -9.57 -17.07
N VAL A 185 -23.75 -9.72 -15.82
CA VAL A 185 -22.36 -9.51 -15.43
C VAL A 185 -21.82 -10.81 -14.85
N ASP A 186 -20.70 -11.24 -15.40
CA ASP A 186 -19.85 -12.31 -14.87
C ASP A 186 -19.05 -11.74 -13.68
N GLU A 187 -19.35 -12.20 -12.46
CA GLU A 187 -18.71 -11.71 -11.23
C GLU A 187 -17.22 -12.05 -11.16
N GLU A 188 -16.81 -13.20 -11.71
CA GLU A 188 -15.43 -13.62 -11.67
C GLU A 188 -14.58 -12.77 -12.62
N ARG A 189 -15.06 -12.56 -13.85
CA ARG A 189 -14.45 -11.63 -14.80
C ARG A 189 -14.45 -10.20 -14.22
N GLN A 190 -15.57 -9.78 -13.62
CA GLN A 190 -15.66 -8.45 -13.03
C GLN A 190 -14.64 -8.27 -11.91
N ARG A 191 -14.47 -9.24 -11.00
CA ARG A 191 -13.44 -9.22 -9.94
C ARG A 191 -12.03 -9.10 -10.53
N ALA A 192 -11.70 -9.92 -11.53
CA ALA A 192 -10.39 -9.89 -12.19
C ALA A 192 -10.08 -8.52 -12.81
N VAL A 193 -11.05 -7.92 -13.51
CA VAL A 193 -10.89 -6.57 -14.08
C VAL A 193 -10.83 -5.51 -12.95
N PHE A 194 -11.61 -5.63 -11.89
CA PHE A 194 -11.51 -4.72 -10.74
C PHE A 194 -10.10 -4.72 -10.12
N LEU A 195 -9.49 -5.90 -9.96
CA LEU A 195 -8.13 -6.03 -9.46
C LEU A 195 -7.11 -5.44 -10.42
N GLU A 196 -7.22 -5.73 -11.72
CA GLU A 196 -6.37 -5.16 -12.78
C GLU A 196 -6.30 -3.63 -12.65
N PHE A 197 -7.45 -2.97 -12.60
CA PHE A 197 -7.52 -1.51 -12.50
C PHE A 197 -7.18 -0.99 -11.10
N ALA A 198 -7.39 -1.76 -10.04
CA ALA A 198 -6.93 -1.42 -8.69
C ALA A 198 -5.41 -1.37 -8.63
N PHE A 199 -4.73 -2.36 -9.19
CA PHE A 199 -3.27 -2.47 -9.18
C PHE A 199 -2.62 -1.40 -10.06
N ALA A 200 -3.29 -1.03 -11.17
CA ALA A 200 -2.86 0.08 -12.02
C ALA A 200 -3.14 1.48 -11.43
N GLY A 201 -3.68 1.57 -10.20
CA GLY A 201 -4.01 2.86 -9.56
C GLY A 201 -5.16 3.62 -10.23
N ALA A 202 -5.94 2.96 -11.09
CA ALA A 202 -7.04 3.53 -11.86
C ALA A 202 -8.43 3.14 -11.31
N LEU A 203 -8.49 2.70 -10.05
CA LEU A 203 -9.75 2.42 -9.38
C LEU A 203 -10.10 3.49 -8.34
N THR A 204 -11.22 4.18 -8.55
CA THR A 204 -11.69 5.22 -7.63
C THR A 204 -12.45 4.64 -6.44
N VAL A 205 -12.46 5.37 -5.31
CA VAL A 205 -13.32 5.04 -4.16
C VAL A 205 -14.81 5.04 -4.54
N LYS A 206 -15.22 5.90 -5.48
CA LYS A 206 -16.58 5.92 -6.01
C LYS A 206 -16.92 4.59 -6.71
N ALA A 207 -16.04 4.11 -7.59
CA ALA A 207 -16.23 2.84 -8.28
C ALA A 207 -16.32 1.65 -7.31
N LEU A 208 -15.54 1.65 -6.22
CA LEU A 208 -15.64 0.65 -5.15
C LEU A 208 -17.00 0.68 -4.46
N LYS A 209 -17.46 1.86 -4.02
CA LYS A 209 -18.78 1.99 -3.38
C LYS A 209 -19.92 1.57 -4.30
N GLU A 210 -19.81 1.90 -5.58
CA GLU A 210 -20.77 1.48 -6.60
C GLU A 210 -20.74 -0.03 -6.83
N HIS A 211 -19.57 -0.66 -6.81
CA HIS A 211 -19.44 -2.11 -6.86
C HIS A 211 -20.10 -2.80 -5.68
N VAL A 212 -19.87 -2.32 -4.45
CA VAL A 212 -20.54 -2.85 -3.24
C VAL A 212 -22.07 -2.80 -3.38
N LYS A 213 -22.60 -1.68 -3.88
CA LYS A 213 -24.05 -1.55 -4.14
C LYS A 213 -24.52 -2.52 -5.23
N ALA A 214 -23.73 -2.71 -6.28
CA ALA A 214 -24.07 -3.62 -7.38
C ALA A 214 -24.05 -5.09 -6.93
N LEU A 215 -23.10 -5.50 -6.09
CA LEU A 215 -23.09 -6.84 -5.50
C LEU A 215 -24.35 -7.08 -4.66
N ALA A 216 -24.68 -6.14 -3.76
CA ALA A 216 -25.86 -6.24 -2.91
C ALA A 216 -27.19 -6.24 -3.69
N ALA A 217 -27.22 -5.68 -4.89
CA ALA A 217 -28.41 -5.65 -5.75
C ALA A 217 -28.57 -6.92 -6.61
N ARG A 218 -27.48 -7.62 -6.93
CA ARG A 218 -27.47 -8.74 -7.89
C ARG A 218 -27.34 -10.11 -7.24
N LEU A 219 -26.64 -10.20 -6.11
CA LEU A 219 -26.30 -11.46 -5.45
C LEU A 219 -27.13 -11.66 -4.19
N THR A 220 -27.16 -12.90 -3.68
CA THR A 220 -27.67 -13.14 -2.33
C THR A 220 -26.79 -12.40 -1.30
N PRO A 221 -27.31 -12.00 -0.14
CA PRO A 221 -26.52 -11.28 0.85
C PRO A 221 -25.24 -11.99 1.30
N ALA A 222 -25.26 -13.32 1.40
CA ALA A 222 -24.09 -14.12 1.76
C ALA A 222 -23.01 -14.13 0.65
N GLU A 223 -23.43 -14.28 -0.61
CA GLU A 223 -22.51 -14.21 -1.77
C GLU A 223 -21.93 -12.81 -1.94
N ALA A 224 -22.74 -11.76 -1.73
CA ALA A 224 -22.27 -10.37 -1.80
C ALA A 224 -21.19 -10.09 -0.73
N TRP A 225 -21.38 -10.59 0.49
CA TRP A 225 -20.35 -10.51 1.54
C TRP A 225 -19.08 -11.29 1.16
N ALA A 226 -19.22 -12.53 0.68
CA ALA A 226 -18.08 -13.35 0.29
C ALA A 226 -17.24 -12.71 -0.82
N GLN A 227 -17.89 -12.22 -1.89
CA GLN A 227 -17.22 -11.53 -3.00
C GLN A 227 -16.55 -10.24 -2.54
N PHE A 228 -17.22 -9.45 -1.68
CA PHE A 228 -16.63 -8.23 -1.14
C PHE A 228 -15.41 -8.50 -0.26
N ARG A 229 -15.49 -9.49 0.65
CA ARG A 229 -14.38 -9.89 1.52
C ARG A 229 -13.19 -10.34 0.69
N GLN A 230 -13.43 -11.22 -0.29
CA GLN A 230 -12.38 -11.72 -1.19
C GLN A 230 -11.69 -10.57 -1.94
N LEU A 231 -12.45 -9.72 -2.65
CA LEU A 231 -11.89 -8.57 -3.36
C LEU A 231 -11.08 -7.65 -2.44
N THR A 232 -11.58 -7.41 -1.22
CA THR A 232 -10.92 -6.52 -0.26
C THR A 232 -9.58 -7.09 0.22
N VAL A 233 -9.54 -8.40 0.52
CA VAL A 233 -8.31 -9.10 0.91
C VAL A 233 -7.32 -9.14 -0.24
N GLU A 234 -7.74 -9.53 -1.45
CA GLU A 234 -6.88 -9.57 -2.65
C GLU A 234 -6.27 -8.20 -2.97
N ARG A 235 -7.08 -7.13 -2.88
CA ARG A 235 -6.59 -5.75 -3.05
C ARG A 235 -5.53 -5.38 -2.01
N CYS A 236 -5.75 -5.76 -0.75
CA CYS A 236 -4.79 -5.46 0.30
C CYS A 236 -3.52 -6.30 0.18
N ALA A 237 -3.63 -7.58 -0.15
CA ALA A 237 -2.49 -8.46 -0.39
C ALA A 237 -1.58 -7.92 -1.51
N ALA A 238 -2.17 -7.30 -2.54
CA ALA A 238 -1.43 -6.64 -3.61
C ALA A 238 -0.88 -5.24 -3.27
N GLY A 239 -0.93 -4.82 -2.01
CA GLY A 239 -0.30 -3.58 -1.53
C GLY A 239 -1.23 -2.36 -1.45
N MET A 240 -2.53 -2.47 -1.77
CA MET A 240 -3.45 -1.34 -1.63
C MET A 240 -3.96 -1.23 -0.19
N PRO A 241 -3.98 -0.04 0.45
CA PRO A 241 -4.47 0.06 1.82
C PRO A 241 -5.99 -0.15 1.91
N PRO A 242 -6.51 -0.55 3.08
CA PRO A 242 -7.92 -0.42 3.42
C PRO A 242 -8.43 0.98 3.11
N TYR A 243 -9.56 1.11 2.41
CA TYR A 243 -10.14 2.41 2.09
C TYR A 243 -11.06 2.89 3.22
N ALA A 244 -11.25 4.20 3.36
CA ALA A 244 -11.83 4.80 4.56
C ALA A 244 -13.24 4.31 4.95
N SER A 245 -14.08 3.95 3.97
CA SER A 245 -15.45 3.46 4.21
C SER A 245 -15.59 1.93 4.23
N LEU A 246 -14.49 1.19 4.10
CA LEU A 246 -14.48 -0.26 4.12
C LEU A 246 -15.21 -0.84 5.35
N PRO A 247 -15.00 -0.33 6.58
CA PRO A 247 -15.70 -0.88 7.74
C PRO A 247 -17.23 -0.75 7.66
N GLN A 248 -17.72 0.37 7.12
CA GLN A 248 -19.16 0.62 6.97
C GLN A 248 -19.77 -0.27 5.89
N ASP A 249 -19.07 -0.42 4.77
CA ASP A 249 -19.48 -1.30 3.66
C ASP A 249 -19.52 -2.77 4.13
N ALA A 250 -18.49 -3.22 4.86
CA ALA A 250 -18.43 -4.55 5.45
C ALA A 250 -19.60 -4.82 6.41
N ARG A 251 -19.83 -3.92 7.37
CA ARG A 251 -20.93 -4.04 8.35
C ARG A 251 -22.30 -4.11 7.68
N ALA A 252 -22.52 -3.34 6.62
CA ALA A 252 -23.77 -3.35 5.88
C ALA A 252 -24.02 -4.73 5.24
N LEU A 253 -23.01 -5.32 4.61
CA LEU A 253 -23.09 -6.64 3.97
C LEU A 253 -23.24 -7.78 4.99
N ILE A 254 -22.42 -7.79 6.05
CA ILE A 254 -22.52 -8.76 7.15
C ILE A 254 -23.93 -8.76 7.75
N LYS A 255 -24.47 -7.57 8.03
CA LYS A 255 -25.83 -7.42 8.58
C LYS A 255 -26.89 -7.93 7.60
N ALA A 256 -26.77 -7.61 6.32
CA ALA A 256 -27.70 -8.08 5.29
C ALA A 256 -27.68 -9.62 5.17
N ALA A 257 -26.52 -10.24 5.36
CA ALA A 257 -26.33 -11.69 5.36
C ALA A 257 -26.82 -12.39 6.63
N GLY A 258 -27.17 -11.64 7.69
CA GLY A 258 -27.56 -12.21 8.98
C GLY A 258 -26.42 -12.93 9.69
N LEU A 259 -25.17 -12.62 9.35
CA LEU A 259 -23.97 -13.24 9.93
C LEU A 259 -23.59 -12.59 11.26
N ASP A 260 -22.88 -13.33 12.12
CA ASP A 260 -22.36 -12.77 13.36
C ASP A 260 -21.27 -11.73 13.08
N ARG A 261 -21.53 -10.49 13.52
CA ARG A 261 -20.65 -9.36 13.21
C ARG A 261 -19.25 -9.54 13.75
N VAL A 262 -19.11 -9.95 15.02
CA VAL A 262 -17.78 -10.01 15.65
C VAL A 262 -16.94 -11.08 14.98
N THR A 263 -17.52 -12.24 14.70
CA THR A 263 -16.84 -13.35 14.00
C THR A 263 -16.35 -12.92 12.61
N GLU A 264 -17.24 -12.36 11.79
CA GLU A 264 -16.88 -11.95 10.42
C GLU A 264 -15.90 -10.77 10.38
N GLU A 265 -16.04 -9.81 11.30
CA GLU A 265 -15.07 -8.71 11.40
C GLU A 265 -13.70 -9.20 11.89
N CYS A 266 -13.63 -10.14 12.84
CA CYS A 266 -12.36 -10.73 13.26
C CYS A 266 -11.68 -11.43 12.10
N ALA A 267 -12.42 -12.26 11.35
CA ALA A 267 -11.89 -12.97 10.19
C ALA A 267 -11.45 -12.02 9.07
N LEU A 268 -12.18 -10.92 8.82
CA LEU A 268 -11.75 -9.91 7.84
C LEU A 268 -10.49 -9.19 8.33
N VAL A 269 -10.47 -8.70 9.57
CA VAL A 269 -9.34 -7.92 10.10
C VAL A 269 -8.07 -8.76 10.20
N GLU A 270 -8.18 -10.05 10.55
CA GLU A 270 -7.05 -10.98 10.55
C GLU A 270 -6.38 -11.05 9.16
N ASP A 271 -7.16 -11.27 8.10
CA ASP A 271 -6.65 -11.30 6.72
C ASP A 271 -6.06 -9.95 6.28
N LEU A 272 -6.67 -8.83 6.67
CA LEU A 272 -6.18 -7.50 6.33
C LEU A 272 -4.88 -7.15 7.05
N LEU A 273 -4.72 -7.56 8.31
CA LEU A 273 -3.49 -7.33 9.07
C LEU A 273 -2.31 -8.13 8.52
N ALA A 274 -2.55 -9.30 7.93
CA ALA A 274 -1.50 -10.08 7.28
C ALA A 274 -0.83 -9.32 6.11
N SER A 275 -1.53 -8.35 5.50
CA SER A 275 -0.95 -7.54 4.43
C SER A 275 0.02 -6.46 4.94
N PRO A 276 1.16 -6.23 4.26
CA PRO A 276 2.02 -5.07 4.48
C PRO A 276 1.30 -3.72 4.26
N ALA A 277 0.22 -3.69 3.48
CA ALA A 277 -0.53 -2.47 3.19
C ALA A 277 -1.27 -1.90 4.42
N ALA A 278 -1.48 -2.72 5.46
CA ALA A 278 -2.15 -2.32 6.70
C ALA A 278 -1.50 -1.10 7.37
N VAL A 279 -0.18 -0.88 7.19
CA VAL A 279 0.53 0.29 7.73
C VAL A 279 -0.03 1.62 7.22
N ARG A 280 -0.68 1.63 6.05
CA ARG A 280 -1.33 2.80 5.45
C ARG A 280 -2.85 2.84 5.69
N ALA A 281 -3.39 1.97 6.54
CA ALA A 281 -4.81 1.99 6.86
C ALA A 281 -5.20 3.31 7.55
N PRO A 282 -6.33 3.93 7.15
CA PRO A 282 -6.74 5.24 7.66
C PRO A 282 -7.23 5.18 9.11
N ALA A 283 -7.24 6.31 9.81
CA ALA A 283 -7.79 6.42 11.16
C ALA A 283 -9.20 5.83 11.32
N SER A 284 -10.07 5.97 10.31
CA SER A 284 -11.42 5.41 10.33
C SER A 284 -11.44 3.88 10.44
N PHE A 285 -10.45 3.20 9.85
CA PHE A 285 -10.29 1.76 9.95
C PHE A 285 -9.98 1.34 11.39
N TRP A 286 -8.93 1.92 11.97
CA TRP A 286 -8.49 1.61 13.34
C TRP A 286 -9.55 1.94 14.38
N ASN A 287 -10.17 3.11 14.29
CA ASN A 287 -11.25 3.51 15.19
C ASN A 287 -12.43 2.54 15.13
N THR A 288 -12.82 2.12 13.92
CA THR A 288 -14.01 1.29 13.74
C THR A 288 -13.80 -0.14 14.25
N TYR A 289 -12.59 -0.69 14.07
CA TYR A 289 -12.24 -2.05 14.46
C TYR A 289 -11.53 -2.16 15.81
N ARG A 290 -11.39 -1.06 16.56
CA ARG A 290 -10.72 -1.03 17.88
C ARG A 290 -11.19 -2.14 18.82
N ALA A 291 -12.50 -2.28 19.01
CA ALA A 291 -13.06 -3.34 19.87
C ALA A 291 -12.87 -4.75 19.28
N THR A 292 -12.98 -4.89 17.96
CA THR A 292 -12.75 -6.15 17.24
C THR A 292 -11.30 -6.62 17.40
N LEU A 293 -10.33 -5.69 17.36
CA LEU A 293 -8.91 -5.98 17.56
C LEU A 293 -8.61 -6.51 18.96
N VAL A 294 -9.30 -6.01 19.99
CA VAL A 294 -9.17 -6.55 21.37
C VAL A 294 -9.68 -7.98 21.46
N VAL A 295 -10.82 -8.27 20.82
CA VAL A 295 -11.36 -9.64 20.77
C VAL A 295 -10.40 -10.55 19.99
N LEU A 296 -9.97 -10.11 18.81
CA LEU A 296 -9.06 -10.86 17.94
C LEU A 296 -7.71 -11.13 18.61
N SER A 297 -7.10 -10.15 19.30
CA SER A 297 -5.83 -10.33 20.00
C SER A 297 -5.93 -11.25 21.23
N GLY A 298 -7.14 -11.39 21.80
CA GLY A 298 -7.45 -12.38 22.82
C GLY A 298 -7.57 -13.80 22.26
N GLN A 299 -8.15 -13.95 21.07
CA GLN A 299 -8.32 -15.24 20.39
C GLN A 299 -7.04 -15.72 19.69
N ARG A 300 -6.24 -14.79 19.16
CA ARG A 300 -5.04 -15.04 18.35
C ARG A 300 -3.87 -14.22 18.90
N PRO A 301 -3.08 -14.74 19.85
CA PRO A 301 -1.96 -14.01 20.45
C PRO A 301 -0.93 -13.47 19.44
N ALA A 302 -0.73 -14.15 18.30
CA ALA A 302 0.16 -13.72 17.22
C ALA A 302 -0.19 -12.33 16.65
N VAL A 303 -1.45 -11.91 16.72
CA VAL A 303 -1.91 -10.59 16.26
C VAL A 303 -1.25 -9.46 17.04
N ARG A 304 -0.92 -9.68 18.32
CA ARG A 304 -0.20 -8.69 19.15
C ARG A 304 1.18 -8.37 18.58
N GLY A 305 1.93 -9.41 18.19
CA GLY A 305 3.23 -9.25 17.53
C GLY A 305 3.08 -8.49 16.21
N ARG A 306 2.08 -8.86 15.41
CA ARG A 306 1.78 -8.18 14.14
C ARG A 306 1.45 -6.69 14.33
N LEU A 307 0.71 -6.33 15.38
CA LEU A 307 0.42 -4.94 15.69
C LEU A 307 1.71 -4.16 16.03
N LEU A 308 2.68 -4.75 16.70
CA LEU A 308 3.96 -4.08 17.01
C LEU A 308 4.87 -3.88 15.78
N GLU A 309 4.72 -4.70 14.74
CA GLU A 309 5.42 -4.50 13.48
C GLU A 309 4.88 -3.29 12.71
N ILE A 310 3.62 -2.92 12.91
CA ILE A 310 2.96 -1.83 12.20
C ILE A 310 3.38 -0.47 12.77
N MET A 311 3.92 0.38 11.90
CA MET A 311 4.07 1.82 12.12
C MET A 311 2.95 2.52 11.34
N PRO A 312 1.91 3.07 12.00
CA PRO A 312 0.61 3.36 11.39
C PRO A 312 0.59 4.67 10.58
N ALA A 313 1.36 4.71 9.49
CA ALA A 313 1.51 5.88 8.60
C ALA A 313 0.20 6.43 7.99
N GLY A 314 -0.89 5.65 8.00
CA GLY A 314 -2.22 6.10 7.57
C GLY A 314 -3.09 6.77 8.65
N LEU A 315 -2.67 6.73 9.91
CA LEU A 315 -3.44 7.25 11.04
C LEU A 315 -3.42 8.78 11.10
N GLY A 316 -2.24 9.37 10.87
CA GLY A 316 -2.01 10.81 10.94
C GLY A 316 -0.55 11.10 11.27
N ARG A 317 -0.25 12.33 11.71
CA ARG A 317 1.12 12.79 12.02
C ARG A 317 1.21 13.60 13.31
N SER A 318 0.12 13.68 14.07
CA SER A 318 0.07 14.41 15.32
C SER A 318 0.49 13.52 16.48
N THR A 319 0.90 14.12 17.60
CA THR A 319 1.14 13.37 18.83
C THR A 319 -0.11 12.63 19.27
N GLU A 320 -1.29 13.21 19.08
CA GLU A 320 -2.57 12.60 19.43
C GLU A 320 -2.83 11.32 18.61
N ASP A 321 -2.40 11.27 17.34
CA ASP A 321 -2.43 10.07 16.50
C ASP A 321 -1.46 9.00 17.04
N ASP A 322 -0.23 9.40 17.38
CA ASP A 322 0.76 8.49 17.93
C ASP A 322 0.28 7.88 19.26
N GLU A 323 -0.33 8.69 20.14
CA GLU A 323 -0.88 8.23 21.42
C GLU A 323 -2.13 7.38 21.25
N PHE A 324 -2.98 7.64 20.24
CA PHE A 324 -4.06 6.74 19.88
C PHE A 324 -3.54 5.33 19.56
N TRP A 325 -2.44 5.23 18.81
CA TRP A 325 -1.84 3.94 18.48
C TRP A 325 -1.32 3.22 19.72
N LEU A 326 -0.60 3.92 20.61
CA LEU A 326 -0.11 3.34 21.87
C LEU A 326 -1.25 2.88 22.79
N ALA A 327 -2.37 3.61 22.82
CA ALA A 327 -3.56 3.20 23.54
C ALA A 327 -4.17 1.90 22.96
N LEU A 328 -4.22 1.77 21.62
CA LEU A 328 -4.66 0.53 20.97
C LEU A 328 -3.73 -0.65 21.28
N LEU A 329 -2.41 -0.45 21.29
CA LEU A 329 -1.45 -1.48 21.68
C LEU A 329 -1.67 -1.93 23.13
N THR A 330 -1.94 -0.99 24.03
CA THR A 330 -2.27 -1.28 25.44
C THR A 330 -3.56 -2.10 25.56
N GLU A 331 -4.63 -1.71 24.86
CA GLU A 331 -5.92 -2.38 24.93
C GLU A 331 -5.89 -3.80 24.36
N THR A 332 -5.09 -4.02 23.32
CA THR A 332 -4.89 -5.35 22.72
C THR A 332 -3.91 -6.21 23.51
N GLY A 333 -3.23 -5.64 24.52
CA GLY A 333 -2.18 -6.28 25.31
C GLY A 333 -0.87 -6.49 24.55
N ALA A 334 -0.68 -5.80 23.42
CA ALA A 334 0.53 -5.88 22.62
C ALA A 334 1.73 -5.21 23.30
N ASP A 335 1.50 -4.12 24.03
CA ASP A 335 2.53 -3.44 24.82
C ASP A 335 3.22 -4.34 25.85
N ARG A 336 2.51 -5.33 26.41
CA ARG A 336 3.07 -6.31 27.37
C ARG A 336 4.19 -7.17 26.79
N LEU A 337 4.23 -7.33 25.46
CA LEU A 337 5.35 -8.01 24.78
C LEU A 337 6.62 -7.15 24.79
N LEU A 338 6.48 -5.82 24.85
CA LEU A 338 7.59 -4.87 24.95
C LEU A 338 8.10 -4.71 26.39
N THR A 339 7.23 -4.88 27.38
CA THR A 339 7.60 -4.73 28.81
C THR A 339 8.03 -6.04 29.45
N GLY A 340 7.61 -7.19 28.92
CA GLY A 340 7.91 -8.51 29.47
C GLY A 340 6.98 -8.97 30.60
N GLU A 341 5.91 -8.21 30.88
CA GLU A 341 4.91 -8.51 31.93
C GLU A 341 4.21 -9.87 31.70
N ASP A 342 4.07 -10.30 30.45
CA ASP A 342 3.39 -11.56 30.10
C ASP A 342 4.31 -12.80 30.23
N GLY A 343 5.59 -12.64 30.59
CA GLY A 343 6.55 -13.77 30.72
C GLY A 343 6.79 -14.55 29.42
N ALA A 344 6.26 -14.07 28.29
CA ALA A 344 6.39 -14.70 26.99
C ALA A 344 7.80 -14.50 26.42
N ALA A 345 8.41 -15.59 25.97
CA ALA A 345 9.77 -15.62 25.43
C ALA A 345 9.93 -14.78 24.15
N ASP A 346 10.99 -13.95 24.13
CA ASP A 346 11.88 -13.46 23.05
C ASP A 346 11.41 -13.26 21.59
N ALA A 347 10.12 -13.22 21.28
CA ALA A 347 9.69 -12.97 19.89
C ALA A 347 9.83 -11.51 19.46
N VAL A 348 9.78 -10.56 20.41
CA VAL A 348 9.83 -9.12 20.13
C VAL A 348 11.05 -8.49 20.79
N ASP A 349 11.76 -7.73 19.99
CA ASP A 349 12.89 -6.89 20.41
C ASP A 349 12.39 -5.48 20.78
N PRO A 350 12.28 -5.14 22.08
CA PRO A 350 11.87 -3.82 22.52
C PRO A 350 12.82 -2.70 22.08
N ALA A 351 14.12 -2.97 21.91
CA ALA A 351 15.08 -1.95 21.50
C ALA A 351 14.92 -1.59 20.01
N ASP A 352 14.75 -2.60 19.15
CA ASP A 352 14.40 -2.41 17.74
C ASP A 352 13.04 -1.70 17.59
N TRP A 353 12.03 -2.10 18.37
CA TRP A 353 10.73 -1.45 18.32
C TRP A 353 10.81 0.02 18.72
N LEU A 354 11.49 0.35 19.83
CA LEU A 354 11.65 1.73 20.28
C LEU A 354 12.44 2.57 19.28
N THR A 355 13.46 1.99 18.65
CA THR A 355 14.21 2.62 17.55
C THR A 355 13.30 2.98 16.38
N ARG A 356 12.50 2.01 15.89
CA ARG A 356 11.53 2.25 14.81
C ARG A 356 10.46 3.26 15.20
N TRP A 357 9.97 3.19 16.44
CA TRP A 357 8.95 4.12 16.96
C TRP A 357 9.49 5.55 17.07
N ALA A 358 10.70 5.73 17.58
CA ALA A 358 11.35 7.04 17.67
C ALA A 358 11.60 7.65 16.28
N LEU A 359 12.00 6.84 15.30
CA LEU A 359 12.13 7.29 13.90
C LEU A 359 10.76 7.62 13.29
N TYR A 360 9.75 6.78 13.50
CA TYR A 360 8.40 6.96 12.98
C TYR A 360 7.77 8.29 13.46
N ARG A 361 7.85 8.58 14.77
CA ARG A 361 7.28 9.80 15.38
C ARG A 361 7.87 11.11 14.84
N LYS A 362 9.04 11.06 14.21
CA LYS A 362 9.61 12.25 13.55
C LYS A 362 8.82 12.65 12.31
N HIS A 363 7.99 11.76 11.74
CA HIS A 363 7.14 12.00 10.56
C HIS A 363 7.90 12.63 9.37
N GLY A 364 9.17 12.22 9.20
CA GLY A 364 10.09 12.74 8.17
C GLY A 364 10.81 14.05 8.52
N GLY A 365 10.54 14.62 9.70
CA GLY A 365 11.29 15.71 10.30
C GLY A 365 12.54 15.25 11.06
N THR A 366 13.14 16.19 11.80
CA THR A 366 14.37 15.95 12.58
C THR A 366 14.07 15.52 14.03
N VAL A 367 13.00 16.05 14.62
CA VAL A 367 12.56 15.79 16.00
C VAL A 367 11.04 15.63 16.06
N SER A 368 10.56 14.89 17.06
CA SER A 368 9.15 14.75 17.39
C SER A 368 8.75 15.65 18.57
N ASP A 369 7.45 15.99 18.67
CA ASP A 369 6.87 16.63 19.87
C ASP A 369 6.86 15.68 21.06
N ARG A 370 6.80 16.20 22.28
CA ARG A 370 6.72 15.38 23.50
C ARG A 370 5.46 14.50 23.49
N SER A 371 5.63 13.21 23.79
CA SER A 371 4.51 12.27 23.99
C SER A 371 4.54 11.67 25.40
N PRO A 372 3.64 12.10 26.30
CA PRO A 372 3.43 11.47 27.61
C PRO A 372 3.26 9.95 27.52
N ALA A 373 2.48 9.44 26.55
CA ALA A 373 2.25 8.00 26.43
C ALA A 373 3.51 7.24 26.01
N THR A 374 4.36 7.82 25.14
CA THR A 374 5.65 7.20 24.81
C THR A 374 6.57 7.14 26.03
N LEU A 375 6.67 8.23 26.80
CA LEU A 375 7.52 8.27 28.00
C LEU A 375 7.06 7.22 29.03
N ALA A 376 5.75 7.12 29.27
CA ALA A 376 5.19 6.14 30.20
C ALA A 376 5.42 4.68 29.75
N LEU A 377 5.31 4.40 28.44
CA LEU A 377 5.61 3.08 27.90
C LEU A 377 7.10 2.74 28.06
N VAL A 378 7.99 3.66 27.72
CA VAL A 378 9.44 3.44 27.83
C VAL A 378 9.87 3.25 29.28
N GLU A 379 9.26 3.98 30.22
CA GLU A 379 9.49 3.77 31.65
C GLU A 379 9.16 2.33 32.07
N ARG A 380 8.03 1.76 31.60
CA ARG A 380 7.69 0.34 31.81
C ARG A 380 8.62 -0.63 31.08
N MET A 381 9.17 -0.26 29.92
CA MET A 381 10.11 -1.08 29.16
C MET A 381 11.52 -1.12 29.79
N THR A 382 11.83 -0.23 30.74
CA THR A 382 13.17 -0.01 31.29
C THR A 382 13.89 -1.29 31.69
N GLU A 383 13.27 -2.14 32.52
CA GLU A 383 13.92 -3.36 33.02
C GLU A 383 14.35 -4.26 31.87
N ARG A 384 13.42 -4.55 30.94
CA ARG A 384 13.68 -5.39 29.78
C ARG A 384 14.73 -4.80 28.82
N LEU A 385 14.69 -3.49 28.59
CA LEU A 385 15.67 -2.80 27.74
C LEU A 385 17.10 -2.90 28.30
N ARG A 386 17.25 -2.75 29.62
CA ARG A 386 18.55 -2.91 30.29
C ARG A 386 19.02 -4.36 30.27
N ASP A 387 18.14 -5.29 30.61
CA ASP A 387 18.48 -6.72 30.72
C ASP A 387 18.91 -7.31 29.37
N GLN A 388 18.29 -6.88 28.27
CA GLN A 388 18.69 -7.30 26.93
C GLN A 388 19.98 -6.64 26.43
N GLY A 389 20.35 -5.46 26.98
CA GLY A 389 21.59 -4.78 26.66
C GLY A 389 21.71 -4.28 25.21
N ARG A 390 20.63 -4.34 24.41
CA ARG A 390 20.64 -3.96 23.00
C ARG A 390 20.49 -2.45 22.83
N PRO A 391 21.32 -1.79 22.01
CA PRO A 391 21.29 -0.34 21.87
C PRO A 391 20.03 0.13 21.12
N VAL A 392 19.42 1.20 21.63
CA VAL A 392 18.31 1.93 21.00
C VAL A 392 18.86 3.13 20.25
N ASP A 393 18.46 3.31 18.99
CA ASP A 393 18.79 4.52 18.23
C ASP A 393 17.63 5.52 18.29
N LEU A 394 17.89 6.66 18.94
CA LEU A 394 16.96 7.79 19.03
C LEU A 394 17.30 8.92 18.05
N PHE A 395 18.47 8.88 17.42
CA PHE A 395 19.07 10.00 16.72
C PHE A 395 18.78 9.97 15.22
N THR A 396 18.74 8.79 14.59
CA THR A 396 18.54 8.67 13.14
C THR A 396 17.28 9.42 12.69
N GLY A 397 17.44 10.24 11.64
CA GLY A 397 16.38 11.03 11.02
C GLY A 397 16.56 11.07 9.50
N ARG A 398 15.55 11.56 8.79
CA ARG A 398 15.55 11.54 7.31
C ARG A 398 16.62 12.45 6.69
N TRP A 399 16.83 13.61 7.29
CA TRP A 399 17.72 14.66 6.75
C TRP A 399 18.86 15.00 7.70
N HIS A 400 18.57 15.06 9.00
CA HIS A 400 19.52 15.35 10.06
C HIS A 400 19.28 14.40 11.23
N ALA A 401 20.36 14.12 11.98
CA ALA A 401 20.22 13.47 13.27
C ALA A 401 19.54 14.43 14.26
N GLY A 402 18.67 13.90 15.10
CA GLY A 402 17.96 14.66 16.13
C GLY A 402 17.17 13.73 17.03
N ALA A 403 16.82 14.19 18.22
CA ALA A 403 16.13 13.37 19.21
C ALA A 403 15.03 14.17 19.91
N ASP A 404 14.01 13.45 20.38
CA ASP A 404 13.08 13.94 21.41
C ASP A 404 13.86 14.05 22.72
N LEU A 405 14.03 15.28 23.25
CA LEU A 405 14.86 15.54 24.42
C LEU A 405 14.33 14.83 25.66
N ASP A 406 13.02 14.73 25.83
CA ASP A 406 12.42 14.11 27.00
C ASP A 406 12.62 12.59 26.96
N LEU A 407 12.53 12.00 25.77
CA LEU A 407 12.80 10.57 25.58
C LEU A 407 14.30 10.25 25.75
N LEU A 408 15.18 11.11 25.23
CA LEU A 408 16.63 10.99 25.40
C LEU A 408 17.02 11.04 26.87
N ASP A 409 16.54 12.04 27.61
CA ASP A 409 16.81 12.17 29.05
C ASP A 409 16.26 10.99 29.84
N LEU A 410 15.04 10.52 29.53
CA LEU A 410 14.47 9.35 30.17
C LEU A 410 15.35 8.10 29.95
N CYS A 411 15.78 7.84 28.72
CA CYS A 411 16.61 6.68 28.42
C CYS A 411 17.96 6.74 29.14
N MET A 412 18.61 7.93 29.16
CA MET A 412 19.86 8.14 29.89
C MET A 412 19.68 8.01 31.41
N ALA A 413 18.62 8.57 31.97
CA ALA A 413 18.32 8.50 33.40
C ALA A 413 18.01 7.07 33.89
N ARG A 414 17.62 6.20 32.96
CA ARG A 414 17.27 4.80 33.22
C ARG A 414 18.34 3.82 32.76
N ASP A 415 19.54 4.31 32.38
CA ASP A 415 20.65 3.48 31.88
C ASP A 415 20.25 2.56 30.71
N VAL A 416 19.31 3.01 29.87
CA VAL A 416 18.95 2.30 28.65
C VAL A 416 20.13 2.41 27.67
N PRO A 417 20.65 1.29 27.11
CA PRO A 417 21.72 1.34 26.14
C PRO A 417 21.29 2.14 24.90
N LEU A 418 22.03 3.19 24.56
CA LEU A 418 21.77 4.02 23.38
C LEU A 418 22.85 3.79 22.32
N ALA A 419 22.44 3.71 21.06
CA ALA A 419 23.36 3.78 19.94
C ALA A 419 23.88 5.23 19.85
N PRO A 420 25.20 5.47 19.93
CA PRO A 420 25.73 6.81 19.78
C PRO A 420 25.53 7.31 18.35
N PRO A 421 25.35 8.63 18.14
CA PRO A 421 25.38 9.19 16.79
C PRO A 421 26.75 8.92 16.14
N GLY A 422 26.78 8.82 14.81
CA GLY A 422 28.03 8.63 14.06
C GLY A 422 29.05 9.72 14.38
N ALA A 423 30.35 9.38 14.40
CA ALA A 423 31.41 10.32 14.75
C ALA A 423 31.33 11.61 13.91
N GLY A 424 31.34 12.78 14.56
CA GLY A 424 31.25 14.09 13.92
C GLY A 424 29.84 14.47 13.42
N THR A 425 28.82 13.66 13.70
CA THR A 425 27.42 13.98 13.36
C THR A 425 26.91 15.07 14.29
N ASP A 426 26.44 16.18 13.72
CA ASP A 426 25.71 17.22 14.44
C ASP A 426 24.29 16.72 14.76
N VAL A 427 23.97 16.63 16.05
CA VAL A 427 22.64 16.22 16.54
C VAL A 427 21.81 17.45 16.85
N HIS A 428 20.68 17.57 16.16
CA HIS A 428 19.74 18.67 16.38
C HIS A 428 18.81 18.39 17.56
N LEU A 429 18.90 19.24 18.57
CA LEU A 429 18.00 19.32 19.72
C LEU A 429 17.23 20.65 19.65
N ASP A 430 15.92 20.59 19.38
CA ASP A 430 15.07 21.78 19.23
C ASP A 430 14.60 22.31 20.59
N LEU A 431 15.48 23.04 21.29
CA LEU A 431 15.18 23.65 22.58
C LEU A 431 14.02 24.65 22.49
N GLY A 432 13.93 25.39 21.38
CA GLY A 432 12.87 26.38 21.17
C GLY A 432 11.48 25.74 21.17
N ARG A 433 11.33 24.62 20.47
CA ARG A 433 10.09 23.82 20.46
C ARG A 433 9.87 23.13 21.81
N TRP A 434 10.89 22.52 22.38
CA TRP A 434 10.81 21.81 23.66
C TRP A 434 10.36 22.71 24.83
N LEU A 435 10.86 23.95 24.89
CA LEU A 435 10.49 24.94 25.90
C LEU A 435 9.04 25.43 25.75
N LYS A 436 8.53 25.50 24.52
CA LYS A 436 7.16 25.94 24.21
C LYS A 436 6.13 24.82 24.38
N ASP A 437 6.56 23.56 24.34
CA ASP A 437 5.67 22.43 24.51
C ASP A 437 5.16 22.34 25.96
N THR A 438 3.84 22.50 26.14
CA THR A 438 3.15 22.49 27.43
C THR A 438 2.59 21.12 27.81
N ARG A 439 2.75 20.09 26.97
CA ARG A 439 2.32 18.72 27.29
C ARG A 439 3.06 18.19 28.53
N PRO A 440 2.41 17.33 29.34
CA PRO A 440 3.05 16.75 30.52
C PRO A 440 4.22 15.85 30.15
N GLY A 441 5.08 15.53 31.13
CA GLY A 441 6.25 14.67 30.92
C GLY A 441 7.54 15.41 30.55
N ARG A 442 7.56 16.75 30.67
CA ARG A 442 8.80 17.53 30.54
C ARG A 442 9.84 17.06 31.56
N ARG A 443 11.03 16.71 31.09
CA ARG A 443 12.17 16.25 31.89
C ARG A 443 13.00 17.43 32.39
N ASP A 444 13.79 17.19 33.44
CA ASP A 444 14.71 18.19 34.00
C ASP A 444 16.07 18.23 33.29
N LEU A 445 16.31 17.33 32.34
CA LEU A 445 17.54 17.20 31.54
C LEU A 445 18.80 16.87 32.34
N THR A 446 18.67 16.46 33.61
CA THR A 446 19.80 16.20 34.50
C THR A 446 20.66 15.05 33.99
N ALA A 447 20.04 14.00 33.45
CA ALA A 447 20.78 12.83 32.96
C ALA A 447 21.54 13.16 31.68
N VAL A 448 20.93 13.91 30.75
CA VAL A 448 21.62 14.39 29.55
C VAL A 448 22.80 15.29 29.90
N ALA A 449 22.65 16.18 30.89
CA ALA A 449 23.72 17.10 31.28
C ALA A 449 24.84 16.43 32.09
N ALA A 450 24.57 15.29 32.73
CA ALA A 450 25.57 14.49 33.44
C ALA A 450 26.44 13.65 32.47
N ASP A 451 25.89 13.23 31.34
CA ASP A 451 26.66 12.56 30.29
C ASP A 451 27.54 13.54 29.49
N ARG A 452 28.77 13.13 29.17
CA ARG A 452 29.72 13.98 28.43
C ARG A 452 29.22 14.33 27.03
N HIS A 453 28.67 13.36 26.30
CA HIS A 453 28.18 13.60 24.93
C HIS A 453 26.84 14.35 24.96
N GLY A 454 25.97 13.99 25.91
CA GLY A 454 24.71 14.69 26.19
C GLY A 454 24.91 16.17 26.50
N ARG A 455 25.82 16.49 27.44
CA ARG A 455 26.16 17.88 27.78
C ARG A 455 26.67 18.65 26.57
N ARG A 456 27.52 18.03 25.74
CA ARG A 456 28.01 18.66 24.51
C ARG A 456 26.88 18.97 23.53
N MET A 457 25.95 18.03 23.33
CA MET A 457 24.78 18.26 22.48
C MET A 457 23.90 19.40 23.02
N LEU A 458 23.71 19.50 24.33
CA LEU A 458 22.99 20.63 24.95
C LEU A 458 23.73 21.95 24.74
N TYR A 459 25.05 21.98 24.91
CA TYR A 459 25.89 23.15 24.67
C TYR A 459 25.75 23.67 23.23
N ASP A 460 25.90 22.77 22.24
CA ASP A 460 25.77 23.12 20.83
C ASP A 460 24.33 23.57 20.49
N ALA A 461 23.31 22.97 21.12
CA ALA A 461 21.92 23.37 20.96
C ALA A 461 21.62 24.76 21.54
N VAL A 462 22.17 25.08 22.73
CA VAL A 462 22.02 26.40 23.36
C VAL A 462 22.62 27.49 22.48
N GLY A 463 23.83 27.28 21.94
CA GLY A 463 24.47 28.26 21.06
C GLY A 463 23.68 28.58 19.79
N LYS A 464 22.98 27.58 19.22
CA LYS A 464 22.10 27.74 18.05
C LYS A 464 20.77 28.45 18.38
N HIS A 465 20.39 28.55 19.66
CA HIS A 465 19.11 29.12 20.12
C HIS A 465 19.26 30.53 20.74
N SER A 466 20.08 31.39 20.12
CA SER A 466 20.41 32.75 20.59
C SER A 466 19.35 33.84 20.30
N GLY A 467 18.12 33.46 19.94
CA GLY A 467 17.00 34.40 19.77
C GLY A 467 16.42 34.91 21.10
N ARG A 468 16.08 36.20 21.19
CA ARG A 468 15.72 36.91 22.44
C ARG A 468 14.66 36.23 23.32
N GLY A 469 13.65 35.58 22.73
CA GLY A 469 12.59 34.87 23.46
C GLY A 469 12.91 33.41 23.84
N ALA A 470 13.90 32.79 23.19
CA ALA A 470 14.38 31.46 23.55
C ALA A 470 15.34 31.52 24.74
N LEU A 471 16.16 32.58 24.82
CA LEU A 471 17.14 32.80 25.89
C LEU A 471 16.51 32.90 27.29
N GLU A 472 15.34 33.53 27.42
CA GLU A 472 14.64 33.62 28.71
C GLU A 472 14.20 32.23 29.21
N GLY A 473 13.67 31.39 28.31
CA GLY A 473 13.27 30.03 28.64
C GLY A 473 14.46 29.10 28.95
N VAL A 474 15.59 29.29 28.26
CA VAL A 474 16.85 28.58 28.54
C VAL A 474 17.40 29.01 29.91
N ALA A 475 17.50 30.31 30.18
CA ALA A 475 18.01 30.85 31.44
C ALA A 475 17.10 30.54 32.65
N GLY A 476 15.80 30.37 32.42
CA GLY A 476 14.84 29.99 33.47
C GLY A 476 14.87 28.50 33.85
N HIS A 477 15.55 27.65 33.08
CA HIS A 477 15.61 26.22 33.34
C HIS A 477 16.96 25.83 34.00
N PRO A 478 16.98 25.21 35.21
CA PRO A 478 18.21 25.06 36.00
C PRO A 478 19.40 24.46 35.25
N VAL A 479 19.19 23.33 34.58
CA VAL A 479 20.24 22.66 33.80
C VAL A 479 20.68 23.46 32.58
N LEU A 480 19.74 24.11 31.90
CA LEU A 480 20.06 24.85 30.68
C LEU A 480 20.71 26.20 30.99
N ALA A 481 20.39 26.80 32.13
CA ALA A 481 21.01 28.03 32.62
C ALA A 481 22.50 27.82 32.91
N ASP A 482 22.87 26.68 33.49
CA ASP A 482 24.27 26.34 33.73
C ASP A 482 25.03 26.06 32.43
N VAL A 483 24.41 25.37 31.47
CA VAL A 483 24.99 25.16 30.13
C VAL A 483 25.10 26.48 29.35
N LEU A 484 24.11 27.37 29.49
CA LEU A 484 24.12 28.70 28.89
C LEU A 484 25.24 29.57 29.46
N ARG A 485 25.51 29.49 30.78
CA ARG A 485 26.62 30.20 31.40
C ARG A 485 27.96 29.75 30.81
N GLU A 486 28.17 28.43 30.73
CA GLU A 486 29.37 27.86 30.09
C GLU A 486 29.53 28.35 28.64
N TRP A 487 28.45 28.33 27.86
CA TRP A 487 28.46 28.81 26.48
C TRP A 487 28.76 30.30 26.36
N LEU A 488 28.20 31.14 27.24
CA LEU A 488 28.45 32.58 27.24
C LEU A 488 29.88 32.92 27.65
N ASP A 489 30.45 32.19 28.62
CA ASP A 489 31.83 32.39 29.07
C ASP A 489 32.82 32.07 27.93
N ASP A 490 32.61 30.97 27.20
CA ASP A 490 33.41 30.60 26.04
C ASP A 490 33.25 31.59 24.88
N ALA A 491 32.01 31.99 24.55
CA ALA A 491 31.74 32.96 23.50
C ALA A 491 32.32 34.35 23.80
N ALA A 492 32.31 34.78 25.07
CA ALA A 492 32.95 36.01 25.51
C ALA A 492 34.48 35.92 25.37
N GLY A 493 35.07 34.79 25.78
CA GLY A 493 36.50 34.54 25.61
C GLY A 493 36.96 34.54 24.15
N GLU A 494 36.18 33.96 23.24
CA GLU A 494 36.44 34.01 21.79
C GLU A 494 36.39 35.45 21.25
N LEU A 495 35.40 36.25 21.68
CA LEU A 495 35.26 37.65 21.27
C LEU A 495 36.43 38.51 21.78
N ASP A 496 36.81 38.35 23.05
CA ASP A 496 37.94 39.07 23.66
C ASP A 496 39.27 38.67 22.99
N GLY A 497 39.46 37.38 22.68
CA GLY A 497 40.61 36.87 21.95
C GLY A 497 40.69 37.38 20.50
N ALA A 498 39.55 37.53 19.83
CA ALA A 498 39.48 38.11 18.49
C ALA A 498 39.72 39.63 18.48
N ALA A 499 39.28 40.35 19.52
CA ALA A 499 39.51 41.79 19.67
C ALA A 499 40.96 42.13 20.06
N GLY A 500 41.69 41.22 20.72
CA GLY A 500 43.10 41.37 21.10
C GLY A 500 44.12 41.18 19.96
N LEU A 501 43.66 40.89 18.74
CA LEU A 501 44.48 40.75 17.52
C LEU A 501 44.40 41.98 16.59
N ALA A 502 43.87 43.12 17.07
CA ALA A 502 43.76 44.38 16.35
C ALA A 502 44.95 45.33 16.57
#